data_AF-A0A5Q4BJ17-F1
#
_entry.id   AF-A0A5Q4BJ17-F1
#
_cell.length_a   1.000
_cell.length_b   1.000
_cell.length_c   1.000
_cell.angle_alpha   90.00
_cell.angle_beta   90.00
_cell.angle_gamma   90.00
#
_symmetry.space_group_name_H-M   'P 1'
#
loop_
_entity.id
_entity.type
_entity.pdbx_description
1 polymer ?
#
loop_
_entity_poly.entity_id
_entity_poly.type
_entity_poly.pdbx_seq_one_letter_code
_entity_poly.pdbx_strand_id
1 'polypeptide(L)'
;SGLTQLLALLPALGAGAATNVTCAKCDDVAHGFASLNGGTTGGKGGRIVTATSHAELVAYANATEPLIIRVEGELTSEPRGGQRRVHPPEDYNGKSEDWDGIQVDKGTNLWIDHVTLSPAWPNGLMDLRRDTDYVTGVQLPLLVAQQGVRDRLDAQRHVISKMTINDNFFNSTNQLDPSADNLLMCHMYNNNDNNYFLNVTSYGNYARGHTALLVETHLDVDGGAVFNATDYYYSYSLKD
;
A
#
# COMPACT_ATOMS: atom_id res chain seq x y z
N SER A 1 -5.72 -46.17 56.02
CA SER A 1 -5.13 -45.36 54.94
C SER A 1 -6.25 -44.89 54.03
N GLY A 2 -6.90 -43.77 54.36
CA GLY A 2 -7.92 -43.15 53.52
C GLY A 2 -7.32 -41.93 52.82
N LEU A 3 -7.14 -41.99 51.51
CA LEU A 3 -6.78 -40.82 50.71
C LEU A 3 -8.04 -39.99 50.46
N THR A 4 -8.09 -38.79 51.03
CA THR A 4 -9.07 -37.76 50.68
C THR A 4 -8.66 -37.13 49.35
N GLN A 5 -9.45 -37.33 48.29
CA GLN A 5 -9.27 -36.65 47.01
C GLN A 5 -9.64 -35.17 47.16
N LEU A 6 -8.69 -34.29 46.88
CA LEU A 6 -8.89 -32.85 46.78
C LEU A 6 -9.44 -32.55 45.38
N LEU A 7 -10.75 -32.28 45.27
CA LEU A 7 -11.38 -31.87 44.02
C LEU A 7 -11.13 -30.37 43.82
N ALA A 8 -10.22 -30.01 42.91
CA ALA A 8 -9.98 -28.62 42.55
C ALA A 8 -11.14 -28.10 41.68
N LEU A 9 -11.90 -27.13 42.19
CA LEU A 9 -12.81 -26.32 41.36
C LEU A 9 -11.96 -25.40 40.48
N LEU A 10 -11.88 -25.71 39.18
CA LEU A 10 -11.43 -24.76 38.17
C LEU A 10 -12.58 -23.77 37.88
N PRO A 11 -12.35 -22.45 37.91
CA PRO A 11 -13.37 -21.49 37.49
C PRO A 11 -13.63 -21.67 35.99
N ALA A 12 -14.90 -21.85 35.62
CA ALA A 12 -15.32 -21.82 34.23
C ALA A 12 -15.07 -20.41 33.69
N LEU A 13 -14.10 -20.26 32.78
CA LEU A 13 -14.00 -19.05 31.97
C LEU A 13 -15.29 -18.93 31.17
N GLY A 14 -16.09 -17.91 31.47
CA GLY A 14 -17.28 -17.59 30.71
C GLY A 14 -16.88 -17.32 29.26
N ALA A 15 -17.39 -18.13 28.34
CA ALA A 15 -17.36 -17.83 26.92
C ALA A 15 -18.18 -16.55 26.70
N GLY A 16 -17.49 -15.41 26.58
CA GLY A 16 -18.12 -14.18 26.12
C GLY A 16 -18.80 -14.45 24.78
N ALA A 17 -20.06 -14.04 24.66
CA ALA A 17 -20.80 -14.16 23.41
C ALA A 17 -19.97 -13.53 22.28
N ALA A 18 -19.66 -14.31 21.25
CA ALA A 18 -19.00 -13.80 20.05
C ALA A 18 -19.91 -12.72 19.46
N THR A 19 -19.50 -11.46 19.59
CA THR A 19 -20.13 -10.37 18.87
C THR A 19 -19.95 -10.69 17.38
N ASN A 20 -21.06 -10.81 16.64
CA ASN A 20 -21.02 -10.92 15.19
C ASN A 20 -20.61 -9.55 14.64
N VAL A 21 -19.31 -9.30 14.67
CA VAL A 21 -18.68 -8.09 14.17
C VAL A 21 -18.75 -8.21 12.64
N THR A 22 -19.75 -7.59 11.99
CA THR A 22 -19.98 -7.69 10.53
C THR A 22 -19.05 -6.77 9.76
N CYS A 23 -18.43 -7.25 8.69
CA CYS A 23 -17.46 -6.47 7.90
C CYS A 23 -18.04 -6.22 6.52
N ALA A 24 -18.52 -5.01 6.27
CA ALA A 24 -19.23 -4.68 5.03
C ALA A 24 -18.37 -4.88 3.77
N LYS A 25 -17.07 -4.61 3.85
CA LYS A 25 -16.12 -4.70 2.73
C LYS A 25 -15.24 -5.95 2.72
N CYS A 26 -15.38 -6.87 3.68
CA CYS A 26 -14.51 -8.04 3.75
C CYS A 26 -14.79 -9.09 2.66
N ASP A 27 -15.91 -8.95 1.96
CA ASP A 27 -16.24 -9.80 0.82
C ASP A 27 -15.84 -9.19 -0.51
N ASP A 28 -15.29 -7.97 -0.52
CA ASP A 28 -14.78 -7.33 -1.72
C ASP A 28 -13.64 -8.15 -2.32
N VAL A 29 -13.51 -8.05 -3.64
CA VAL A 29 -12.60 -8.87 -4.43
C VAL A 29 -11.63 -7.95 -5.16
N ALA A 30 -10.34 -8.21 -4.96
CA ALA A 30 -9.30 -7.51 -5.70
C ALA A 30 -9.49 -7.73 -7.22
N HIS A 31 -9.34 -6.66 -7.99
CA HIS A 31 -9.27 -6.70 -9.46
C HIS A 31 -7.81 -6.50 -9.91
N GLY A 32 -7.58 -6.10 -11.16
CA GLY A 32 -6.24 -5.79 -11.68
C GLY A 32 -5.24 -6.95 -11.54
N PHE A 33 -3.95 -6.63 -11.45
CA PHE A 33 -2.93 -7.66 -11.25
C PHE A 33 -3.03 -8.40 -9.91
N ALA A 34 -3.58 -7.82 -8.85
CA ALA A 34 -3.76 -8.50 -7.57
C ALA A 34 -4.77 -9.66 -7.65
N SER A 35 -5.69 -9.62 -8.61
CA SER A 35 -6.62 -10.72 -8.91
C SER A 35 -5.97 -11.93 -9.59
N LEU A 36 -4.75 -11.78 -10.11
CA LEU A 36 -4.02 -12.84 -10.82
C LEU A 36 -3.13 -13.63 -9.85
N ASN A 37 -2.43 -14.65 -10.36
CA ASN A 37 -1.50 -15.47 -9.56
C ASN A 37 -2.14 -16.08 -8.30
N GLY A 38 -3.37 -16.61 -8.43
CA GLY A 38 -4.12 -17.15 -7.30
C GLY A 38 -4.97 -16.12 -6.55
N GLY A 39 -4.82 -14.83 -6.85
CA GLY A 39 -5.65 -13.75 -6.33
C GLY A 39 -5.30 -13.30 -4.92
N THR A 40 -5.81 -12.13 -4.54
CA THR A 40 -5.67 -11.58 -3.18
C THR A 40 -6.95 -11.80 -2.38
N THR A 41 -6.86 -12.54 -1.28
CA THR A 41 -7.98 -12.78 -0.36
C THR A 41 -7.75 -12.21 1.04
N GLY A 42 -6.51 -11.84 1.36
CA GLY A 42 -6.12 -11.40 2.70
C GLY A 42 -6.60 -12.36 3.79
N GLY A 43 -7.29 -11.82 4.80
CA GLY A 43 -7.85 -12.58 5.92
C GLY A 43 -9.22 -13.22 5.68
N LYS A 44 -9.74 -13.27 4.44
CA LYS A 44 -11.09 -13.78 4.16
C LYS A 44 -11.32 -15.18 4.75
N GLY A 45 -12.45 -15.35 5.46
CA GLY A 45 -12.77 -16.59 6.19
C GLY A 45 -12.03 -16.76 7.52
N GLY A 46 -11.10 -15.86 7.83
CA GLY A 46 -10.38 -15.79 9.10
C GLY A 46 -11.22 -15.16 10.22
N ARG A 47 -10.67 -15.22 11.43
CA ARG A 47 -11.29 -14.59 12.60
C ARG A 47 -11.18 -13.08 12.51
N ILE A 48 -12.23 -12.40 12.97
CA ILE A 48 -12.25 -10.94 13.05
C ILE A 48 -11.71 -10.52 14.41
N VAL A 49 -10.71 -9.63 14.41
CA VAL A 49 -10.10 -9.03 15.61
C VAL A 49 -10.18 -7.51 15.52
N THR A 50 -10.21 -6.84 16.67
CA THR A 50 -10.17 -5.38 16.75
C THR A 50 -8.89 -4.95 17.47
N ALA A 51 -8.09 -4.12 16.81
CA ALA A 51 -6.95 -3.43 17.38
C ALA A 51 -7.38 -2.04 17.84
N THR A 52 -7.12 -1.75 19.11
CA THR A 52 -7.34 -0.43 19.75
C THR A 52 -6.03 0.24 20.16
N SER A 53 -4.91 -0.44 19.92
CA SER A 53 -3.55 0.05 20.18
C SER A 53 -2.57 -0.40 19.11
N HIS A 54 -1.44 0.32 18.97
CA HIS A 54 -0.36 -0.07 18.06
C HIS A 54 0.20 -1.46 18.38
N ALA A 55 0.36 -1.80 19.67
CA ALA A 55 0.87 -3.10 20.08
C ALA A 55 -0.04 -4.27 19.65
N GLU A 56 -1.37 -4.09 19.76
CA GLU A 56 -2.33 -5.08 19.27
C GLU A 56 -2.28 -5.20 17.75
N LEU A 57 -2.23 -4.07 17.03
CA LEU A 57 -2.11 -4.09 15.56
C LEU A 57 -0.86 -4.85 15.12
N VAL A 58 0.29 -4.59 15.74
CA VAL A 58 1.54 -5.30 15.46
C VAL A 58 1.41 -6.80 15.78
N ALA A 59 0.80 -7.16 16.91
CA ALA A 59 0.60 -8.55 17.29
C ALA A 59 -0.30 -9.30 16.28
N TYR A 60 -1.42 -8.70 15.87
CA TYR A 60 -2.33 -9.29 14.90
C TYR A 60 -1.74 -9.35 13.49
N ALA A 61 -1.00 -8.32 13.06
CA ALA A 61 -0.35 -8.31 11.74
C ALA A 61 0.76 -9.36 11.60
N ASN A 62 1.38 -9.77 12.72
CA ASN A 62 2.37 -10.85 12.75
C ASN A 62 1.75 -12.25 12.97
N ALA A 63 0.43 -12.36 13.07
CA ALA A 63 -0.23 -13.65 13.19
C ALA A 63 -0.06 -14.47 11.91
N THR A 64 0.18 -15.77 12.05
CA THR A 64 0.30 -16.69 10.92
C THR A 64 -1.06 -17.23 10.44
N GLU A 65 -2.09 -17.14 11.28
CA GLU A 65 -3.45 -17.44 10.87
C GLU A 65 -4.06 -16.27 10.07
N PRO A 66 -4.94 -16.54 9.09
CA PRO A 66 -5.67 -15.48 8.41
C PRO A 66 -6.54 -14.69 9.40
N LEU A 67 -6.36 -13.36 9.43
CA LEU A 67 -7.14 -12.47 10.28
C LEU A 67 -7.75 -11.33 9.46
N ILE A 68 -8.97 -10.96 9.83
CA ILE A 68 -9.55 -9.66 9.47
C ILE A 68 -9.30 -8.74 10.66
N ILE A 69 -8.38 -7.79 10.49
CA ILE A 69 -7.98 -6.85 11.54
C ILE A 69 -8.76 -5.55 11.35
N ARG A 70 -9.59 -5.19 12.33
CA ARG A 70 -10.24 -3.88 12.40
C ARG A 70 -9.42 -2.96 13.26
N VAL A 71 -9.17 -1.76 12.76
CA VAL A 71 -8.62 -0.68 13.56
C VAL A 71 -9.79 0.14 14.10
N GLU A 72 -9.87 0.28 15.42
CA GLU A 72 -10.86 1.11 16.09
C GLU A 72 -10.19 2.34 16.70
N GLY A 73 -10.60 3.52 16.22
CA GLY A 73 -10.03 4.79 16.65
C GLY A 73 -8.67 5.09 16.00
N GLU A 74 -8.02 6.13 16.54
CA GLU A 74 -6.69 6.55 16.11
C GLU A 74 -5.62 5.71 16.82
N LEU A 75 -4.71 5.11 16.04
CA LEU A 75 -3.55 4.40 16.57
C LEU A 75 -2.29 5.25 16.37
N THR A 76 -1.61 5.56 17.47
CA THR A 76 -0.28 6.18 17.41
C THR A 76 0.78 5.09 17.38
N SER A 77 1.62 5.05 16.34
CA SER A 77 2.78 4.16 16.29
C SER A 77 3.74 4.48 17.43
N GLU A 78 4.16 3.47 18.19
CA GLU A 78 5.17 3.61 19.26
C GLU A 78 6.23 2.48 19.17
N PRO A 79 7.54 2.82 19.16
CA PRO A 79 8.05 4.19 19.05
C PRO A 79 7.59 4.81 17.73
N ARG A 80 7.24 6.11 17.74
CA ARG A 80 6.92 6.82 16.51
C ARG A 80 8.02 6.58 15.50
N GLY A 81 7.73 5.84 14.43
CA GLY A 81 8.69 5.60 13.36
C GLY A 81 9.19 6.94 12.85
N GLY A 82 10.38 7.35 13.27
CA GLY A 82 11.04 8.59 12.90
C GLY A 82 10.33 9.92 13.19
N GLN A 83 9.07 9.97 13.66
CA GLN A 83 8.30 11.21 13.66
C GLN A 83 8.74 12.29 14.69
N ARG A 84 9.90 12.92 14.46
CA ARG A 84 10.43 14.11 15.14
C ARG A 84 9.64 15.38 14.76
N ARG A 85 8.75 15.88 15.62
CA ARG A 85 7.91 17.10 15.37
C ARG A 85 8.59 18.32 14.70
N VAL A 86 9.93 18.41 14.73
CA VAL A 86 10.71 19.44 14.05
C VAL A 86 11.64 18.80 13.05
N HIS A 87 11.53 19.27 11.83
CA HIS A 87 12.44 18.98 10.74
C HIS A 87 13.87 19.44 11.06
N PRO A 88 14.86 18.54 11.01
CA PRO A 88 16.25 18.97 10.99
C PRO A 88 16.46 19.78 9.70
N PRO A 89 16.95 21.03 9.76
CA PRO A 89 17.25 21.82 8.56
C PRO A 89 18.15 21.08 7.56
N GLU A 90 18.99 20.16 8.05
CA GLU A 90 19.90 19.32 7.30
C GLU A 90 19.25 18.14 6.56
N ASP A 91 18.04 17.71 6.94
CA ASP A 91 17.31 16.63 6.27
C ASP A 91 15.96 17.15 5.75
N TYR A 92 16.03 18.27 5.01
CA TYR A 92 14.81 18.99 4.63
C TYR A 92 13.86 18.15 3.73
N ASN A 93 14.43 17.17 3.06
CA ASN A 93 13.75 16.31 2.12
C ASN A 93 13.51 14.89 2.65
N GLY A 94 13.77 14.64 3.95
CA GLY A 94 13.53 13.34 4.58
C GLY A 94 14.26 12.19 3.91
N LYS A 95 15.47 12.44 3.38
CA LYS A 95 16.26 11.43 2.66
C LYS A 95 17.24 10.69 3.55
N SER A 96 17.43 11.13 4.79
CA SER A 96 18.31 10.44 5.73
C SER A 96 17.65 9.22 6.38
N GLU A 97 16.32 9.13 6.33
CA GLU A 97 15.54 8.05 6.92
C GLU A 97 14.47 7.56 5.92
N ASP A 98 14.26 6.24 5.86
CA ASP A 98 13.42 5.57 4.86
C ASP A 98 12.07 5.16 5.47
N TRP A 99 11.30 6.17 5.91
CA TRP A 99 10.00 5.96 6.55
C TRP A 99 8.88 6.42 5.64
N ASP A 100 8.17 5.47 5.06
CA ASP A 100 7.00 5.74 4.23
C ASP A 100 5.70 5.48 4.99
N GLY A 101 4.61 6.08 4.53
CA GLY A 101 3.28 5.76 5.05
C GLY A 101 2.97 4.26 4.93
N ILE A 102 3.24 3.70 3.75
CA ILE A 102 3.22 2.25 3.49
C ILE A 102 4.47 1.89 2.69
N GLN A 103 5.31 1.01 3.23
CA GLN A 103 6.42 0.42 2.50
C GLN A 103 6.18 -1.09 2.35
N VAL A 104 6.34 -1.60 1.14
CA VAL A 104 6.35 -3.04 0.89
C VAL A 104 7.59 -3.44 0.12
N ASP A 105 8.23 -4.49 0.61
CA ASP A 105 9.43 -5.05 0.05
C ASP A 105 9.25 -6.54 -0.19
N LYS A 106 9.46 -7.00 -1.43
CA LYS A 106 9.30 -8.41 -1.83
C LYS A 106 7.89 -8.97 -1.55
N GLY A 107 6.88 -8.11 -1.50
CA GLY A 107 5.49 -8.52 -1.29
C GLY A 107 4.86 -9.07 -2.57
N THR A 108 3.82 -9.90 -2.45
CA THR A 108 3.03 -10.28 -3.62
C THR A 108 1.55 -10.43 -3.31
N ASN A 109 0.70 -10.29 -4.34
CA ASN A 109 -0.75 -10.39 -4.24
C ASN A 109 -1.31 -9.39 -3.22
N LEU A 110 -1.05 -8.10 -3.46
CA LEU A 110 -1.42 -7.00 -2.57
C LEU A 110 -2.57 -6.18 -3.17
N TRP A 111 -3.57 -5.88 -2.34
CA TRP A 111 -4.66 -4.97 -2.70
C TRP A 111 -4.75 -3.86 -1.65
N ILE A 112 -4.44 -2.63 -2.05
CA ILE A 112 -4.47 -1.45 -1.16
C ILE A 112 -5.64 -0.57 -1.62
N ASP A 113 -6.70 -0.54 -0.84
CA ASP A 113 -7.99 -0.02 -1.31
C ASP A 113 -8.61 0.93 -0.30
N HIS A 114 -9.16 2.05 -0.80
CA HIS A 114 -9.84 3.07 0.02
C HIS A 114 -9.01 3.59 1.20
N VAL A 115 -7.74 3.90 0.95
CA VAL A 115 -6.81 4.44 1.95
C VAL A 115 -6.54 5.91 1.66
N THR A 116 -6.64 6.74 2.70
CA THR A 116 -6.13 8.11 2.69
C THR A 116 -4.79 8.18 3.41
N LEU A 117 -3.73 8.49 2.68
CA LEU A 117 -2.40 8.83 3.16
C LEU A 117 -2.23 10.35 3.03
N SER A 118 -1.76 10.97 4.10
CA SER A 118 -1.36 12.37 4.09
C SER A 118 0.08 12.47 4.62
N PRO A 119 0.88 13.39 4.08
CA PRO A 119 2.26 13.51 4.51
C PRO A 119 2.32 13.99 5.96
N ALA A 120 2.83 13.13 6.83
CA ALA A 120 3.26 13.51 8.18
C ALA A 120 4.78 13.80 8.22
N TRP A 121 5.54 13.30 7.23
CA TRP A 121 7.01 13.33 7.11
C TRP A 121 7.45 13.57 5.67
N PRO A 122 8.69 14.05 5.42
CA PRO A 122 9.12 14.49 4.09
C PRO A 122 9.50 13.37 3.10
N ASN A 123 9.35 12.08 3.46
CA ASN A 123 9.60 10.95 2.55
C ASN A 123 8.33 10.46 1.82
N GLY A 124 8.36 9.28 1.19
CA GLY A 124 7.29 8.77 0.34
C GLY A 124 6.00 8.48 1.11
N LEU A 125 4.85 8.68 0.47
CA LEU A 125 3.59 8.18 1.04
C LEU A 125 3.52 6.66 0.92
N MET A 126 3.94 6.13 -0.23
CA MET A 126 3.96 4.70 -0.49
C MET A 126 5.12 4.28 -1.40
N ASP A 127 5.86 3.28 -0.94
CA ASP A 127 6.99 2.66 -1.63
C ASP A 127 6.73 1.16 -1.84
N LEU A 128 6.64 0.73 -3.09
CA LEU A 128 6.56 -0.69 -3.46
C LEU A 128 7.86 -1.10 -4.14
N ARG A 129 8.70 -1.87 -3.44
CA ARG A 129 10.11 -2.05 -3.79
C ARG A 129 10.53 -3.50 -3.81
N ARG A 130 11.77 -3.73 -4.26
CA ARG A 130 12.48 -5.02 -4.21
C ARG A 130 11.62 -6.17 -4.74
N ASP A 131 11.24 -6.08 -6.02
CA ASP A 131 10.48 -7.13 -6.71
C ASP A 131 9.09 -7.41 -6.12
N THR A 132 8.45 -6.40 -5.50
CA THR A 132 7.03 -6.49 -5.12
C THR A 132 6.17 -6.65 -6.38
N ASP A 133 5.32 -7.67 -6.44
CA ASP A 133 4.64 -8.12 -7.68
C ASP A 133 3.16 -8.44 -7.46
N TYR A 134 2.33 -8.35 -8.50
CA TYR A 134 0.87 -8.56 -8.45
C TYR A 134 0.17 -7.63 -7.44
N VAL A 135 0.20 -6.32 -7.72
CA VAL A 135 -0.40 -5.27 -6.88
C VAL A 135 -1.58 -4.58 -7.58
N THR A 136 -2.61 -4.16 -6.84
CA THR A 136 -3.74 -3.36 -7.35
C THR A 136 -4.25 -2.37 -6.31
N GLY A 137 -4.81 -1.26 -6.80
CA GLY A 137 -5.42 -0.20 -5.98
C GLY A 137 -4.31 0.64 -5.37
N VAL A 138 -4.06 1.83 -5.90
CA VAL A 138 -3.04 2.70 -5.32
C VAL A 138 -3.55 4.11 -5.22
N GLN A 139 -4.35 4.37 -4.20
CA GLN A 139 -4.73 5.73 -3.87
C GLN A 139 -3.49 6.42 -3.33
N LEU A 140 -2.97 7.42 -4.08
CA LEU A 140 -2.06 8.52 -3.68
C LEU A 140 -0.64 8.46 -4.28
N PRO A 141 0.16 9.57 -4.24
CA PRO A 141 1.52 9.63 -4.78
C PRO A 141 2.31 8.40 -4.41
N LEU A 142 2.72 7.70 -5.44
CA LEU A 142 3.32 6.40 -5.41
C LEU A 142 4.70 6.49 -6.04
N LEU A 143 5.74 6.29 -5.23
CA LEU A 143 7.02 5.85 -5.77
C LEU A 143 6.90 4.35 -6.03
N VAL A 144 6.63 3.96 -7.27
CA VAL A 144 6.73 2.57 -7.67
C VAL A 144 8.16 2.23 -8.03
N ALA A 145 8.68 1.25 -7.29
CA ALA A 145 9.87 0.48 -7.60
C ALA A 145 11.15 1.31 -7.71
N GLN A 146 11.59 1.87 -6.59
CA GLN A 146 13.04 1.88 -6.41
C GLN A 146 13.51 0.42 -6.33
N GLN A 147 14.20 -0.02 -7.40
CA GLN A 147 15.29 -0.97 -7.21
C GLN A 147 16.11 -0.43 -6.05
N GLY A 148 16.28 -1.26 -5.01
CA GLY A 148 17.28 -0.95 -4.00
C GLY A 148 18.58 -0.71 -4.74
N VAL A 149 19.04 0.54 -4.79
CA VAL A 149 20.37 0.85 -5.28
C VAL A 149 21.32 0.32 -4.21
N ARG A 150 21.68 -0.96 -4.34
CA ARG A 150 22.91 -1.61 -3.91
C ARG A 150 22.71 -3.12 -4.04
N ASP A 151 23.41 -3.68 -5.04
CA ASP A 151 23.67 -5.10 -5.28
C ASP A 151 22.92 -5.70 -6.48
N ARG A 152 23.31 -5.30 -7.69
CA ARG A 152 24.03 -6.20 -8.60
C ARG A 152 24.45 -5.54 -9.90
N LEU A 153 25.72 -5.77 -10.18
CA LEU A 153 26.54 -5.29 -11.25
C LEU A 153 26.65 -6.44 -12.27
N ASP A 154 25.53 -6.96 -12.80
CA ASP A 154 25.57 -8.20 -13.58
C ASP A 154 24.33 -8.39 -14.48
N ALA A 155 24.30 -7.66 -15.60
CA ALA A 155 23.93 -8.04 -16.97
C ALA A 155 22.72 -8.98 -17.30
N GLN A 156 21.81 -9.29 -16.38
CA GLN A 156 20.52 -9.92 -16.69
C GLN A 156 19.39 -9.14 -16.03
N ARG A 157 18.50 -8.57 -16.85
CA ARG A 157 17.39 -7.69 -16.41
C ARG A 157 16.36 -8.50 -15.62
N HIS A 158 16.39 -8.40 -14.28
CA HIS A 158 15.34 -8.93 -13.42
C HIS A 158 14.24 -7.87 -13.27
N VAL A 159 13.23 -7.95 -14.13
CA VAL A 159 12.08 -7.03 -14.20
C VAL A 159 10.83 -7.89 -14.19
N ILE A 160 10.23 -8.08 -13.02
CA ILE A 160 9.11 -9.02 -12.83
C ILE A 160 7.82 -8.38 -12.34
N SER A 161 7.91 -7.22 -11.69
CA SER A 161 6.81 -6.56 -10.99
C SER A 161 5.68 -6.09 -11.91
N LYS A 162 4.44 -6.41 -11.54
CA LYS A 162 3.20 -6.05 -12.23
C LYS A 162 2.27 -5.29 -11.30
N MET A 163 1.76 -4.13 -11.74
CA MET A 163 0.94 -3.25 -10.90
C MET A 163 -0.23 -2.62 -11.66
N THR A 164 -1.37 -2.53 -10.97
CA THR A 164 -2.56 -1.79 -11.41
C THR A 164 -2.78 -0.59 -10.50
N ILE A 165 -2.99 0.58 -11.09
CA ILE A 165 -3.22 1.84 -10.39
C ILE A 165 -4.48 2.47 -10.98
N ASN A 166 -5.58 2.40 -10.26
CA ASN A 166 -6.87 2.85 -10.74
C ASN A 166 -7.65 3.61 -9.67
N ASP A 167 -8.48 4.56 -10.12
CA ASP A 167 -9.47 5.27 -9.32
C ASP A 167 -8.86 6.02 -8.11
N ASN A 168 -7.81 6.82 -8.38
CA ASN A 168 -7.03 7.54 -7.37
C ASN A 168 -7.11 9.05 -7.50
N PHE A 169 -7.16 9.75 -6.37
CA PHE A 169 -7.12 11.21 -6.33
C PHE A 169 -5.75 11.71 -5.86
N PHE A 170 -4.95 12.22 -6.80
CA PHE A 170 -3.65 12.82 -6.56
C PHE A 170 -3.82 14.34 -6.42
N ASN A 171 -3.69 14.86 -5.21
CA ASN A 171 -3.91 16.28 -4.94
C ASN A 171 -2.80 16.92 -4.10
N SER A 172 -2.34 18.10 -4.52
CA SER A 172 -1.35 18.91 -3.79
C SER A 172 -0.03 18.16 -3.60
N THR A 173 0.36 17.41 -4.63
CA THR A 173 1.59 16.62 -4.67
C THR A 173 2.63 17.36 -5.51
N ASN A 174 3.92 17.10 -5.23
CA ASN A 174 4.97 17.67 -6.06
C ASN A 174 5.24 16.79 -7.29
N GLN A 175 5.46 15.51 -7.07
CA GLN A 175 5.81 14.52 -8.09
C GLN A 175 5.54 13.11 -7.58
N LEU A 176 5.71 12.12 -8.47
CA LEU A 176 5.66 10.67 -8.19
C LEU A 176 4.22 10.13 -8.09
N ASP A 177 3.37 10.42 -9.07
CA ASP A 177 1.94 10.09 -9.05
C ASP A 177 1.50 9.14 -10.20
N PRO A 178 2.07 7.94 -10.40
CA PRO A 178 3.22 7.34 -9.76
C PRO A 178 4.53 7.63 -10.51
N SER A 179 5.67 7.42 -9.86
CA SER A 179 6.94 7.22 -10.55
C SER A 179 7.25 5.73 -10.63
N ALA A 180 7.04 5.10 -11.79
CA ALA A 180 7.16 3.67 -12.02
C ALA A 180 8.47 3.27 -12.69
N ASP A 181 9.34 2.59 -11.95
CA ASP A 181 10.69 2.25 -12.38
C ASP A 181 10.94 0.73 -12.39
N ASN A 182 11.29 0.17 -13.55
CA ASN A 182 11.50 -1.28 -13.73
C ASN A 182 10.28 -2.16 -13.38
N LEU A 183 9.08 -1.77 -13.81
CA LEU A 183 7.94 -2.67 -13.81
C LEU A 183 7.85 -3.49 -15.10
N LEU A 184 7.63 -4.79 -14.99
CA LEU A 184 7.32 -5.61 -16.15
C LEU A 184 6.04 -5.11 -16.84
N MET A 185 5.02 -4.77 -16.05
CA MET A 185 3.78 -4.16 -16.52
C MET A 185 3.23 -3.20 -15.47
N CYS A 186 2.85 -2.00 -15.90
CA CYS A 186 2.06 -1.07 -15.11
C CYS A 186 0.83 -0.71 -15.92
N HIS A 187 -0.35 -0.84 -15.32
CA HIS A 187 -1.60 -0.42 -15.95
C HIS A 187 -2.27 0.63 -15.07
N MET A 188 -2.32 1.85 -15.60
CA MET A 188 -3.09 2.94 -15.03
C MET A 188 -4.39 3.09 -15.82
N TYR A 189 -5.53 2.84 -15.21
CA TYR A 189 -6.83 2.98 -15.86
C TYR A 189 -7.90 3.40 -14.87
N ASN A 190 -9.08 3.76 -15.37
CA ASN A 190 -10.21 4.20 -14.56
C ASN A 190 -11.43 3.32 -14.81
N ASN A 191 -12.25 3.12 -13.78
CA ASN A 191 -13.54 2.44 -13.86
C ASN A 191 -14.62 3.27 -13.14
N ASN A 192 -14.98 4.41 -13.75
CA ASN A 192 -15.97 5.42 -13.36
C ASN A 192 -15.55 6.57 -12.43
N ASP A 193 -14.39 6.54 -11.78
CA ASP A 193 -13.86 7.70 -11.04
C ASP A 193 -12.41 7.92 -11.49
N ASN A 194 -12.12 9.06 -12.14
CA ASN A 194 -10.84 9.21 -12.80
C ASN A 194 -9.66 9.10 -11.81
N ASN A 195 -8.53 8.49 -12.23
CA ASN A 195 -7.23 8.93 -11.75
C ASN A 195 -7.16 10.44 -12.01
N TYR A 196 -7.31 11.23 -10.95
CA TYR A 196 -7.55 12.65 -11.01
C TYR A 196 -6.38 13.38 -10.39
N PHE A 197 -5.75 14.24 -11.18
CA PHE A 197 -4.57 15.01 -10.80
C PHE A 197 -4.97 16.47 -10.61
N LEU A 198 -4.65 17.02 -9.43
CA LEU A 198 -4.97 18.39 -9.06
C LEU A 198 -3.86 19.03 -8.21
N ASN A 199 -3.50 20.27 -8.52
CA ASN A 199 -2.41 20.98 -7.86
C ASN A 199 -1.06 20.21 -7.86
N VAL A 200 -0.72 19.55 -8.96
CA VAL A 200 0.57 18.85 -9.12
C VAL A 200 1.65 19.86 -9.55
N THR A 201 2.72 20.02 -8.76
CA THR A 201 3.68 21.12 -8.97
C THR A 201 4.90 20.79 -9.84
N SER A 202 5.18 19.51 -10.12
CA SER A 202 6.29 19.09 -11.01
C SER A 202 5.83 18.13 -12.12
N TYR A 203 5.59 16.85 -11.82
CA TYR A 203 5.06 15.89 -12.79
C TYR A 203 4.10 14.91 -12.12
N GLY A 204 3.12 14.40 -12.87
CA GLY A 204 2.19 13.37 -12.37
C GLY A 204 2.84 12.00 -12.41
N ASN A 205 2.56 11.23 -13.47
CA ASN A 205 3.13 9.90 -13.65
C ASN A 205 4.44 9.92 -14.46
N TYR A 206 5.36 9.02 -14.10
CA TYR A 206 6.63 8.86 -14.78
C TYR A 206 7.00 7.38 -14.96
N ALA A 207 6.98 6.88 -16.20
CA ALA A 207 7.57 5.59 -16.54
C ALA A 207 9.09 5.72 -16.74
N ARG A 208 9.86 5.00 -15.92
CA ARG A 208 11.32 5.00 -15.87
C ARG A 208 11.88 3.58 -16.02
N GLY A 209 13.18 3.50 -16.31
CA GLY A 209 13.88 2.23 -16.41
C GLY A 209 13.29 1.36 -17.53
N HIS A 210 12.95 0.11 -17.20
CA HIS A 210 12.34 -0.84 -18.13
C HIS A 210 10.82 -0.98 -17.98
N THR A 211 10.17 0.03 -17.41
CA THR A 211 8.72 0.01 -17.19
C THR A 211 7.94 -0.04 -18.50
N ALA A 212 7.05 -1.03 -18.66
CA ALA A 212 6.00 -0.99 -19.67
C ALA A 212 4.71 -0.43 -19.07
N LEU A 213 4.40 0.84 -19.35
CA LEU A 213 3.25 1.56 -18.78
C LEU A 213 2.14 1.76 -19.81
N LEU A 214 0.95 1.24 -19.52
CA LEU A 214 -0.29 1.56 -20.23
C LEU A 214 -1.09 2.55 -19.39
N VAL A 215 -1.48 3.69 -19.97
CA VAL A 215 -2.33 4.69 -19.32
C VAL A 215 -3.61 4.91 -20.12
N GLU A 216 -4.76 4.64 -19.51
CA GLU A 216 -6.08 4.79 -20.13
C GLU A 216 -6.97 5.71 -19.28
N THR A 217 -7.77 6.54 -19.94
CA THR A 217 -8.93 7.25 -19.34
C THR A 217 -8.65 8.28 -18.24
N HIS A 218 -7.41 8.76 -18.02
CA HIS A 218 -7.10 9.75 -16.97
C HIS A 218 -7.74 11.14 -17.21
N LEU A 219 -7.84 11.95 -16.13
CA LEU A 219 -8.17 13.37 -16.20
C LEU A 219 -7.10 14.22 -15.50
N ASP A 220 -6.57 15.20 -16.23
CA ASP A 220 -5.61 16.19 -15.75
C ASP A 220 -6.25 17.59 -15.82
N VAL A 221 -6.32 18.26 -14.67
CA VAL A 221 -6.97 19.58 -14.54
C VAL A 221 -5.95 20.73 -14.50
N ASP A 222 -4.66 20.44 -14.26
CA ASP A 222 -3.63 21.46 -14.07
C ASP A 222 -2.99 21.92 -15.38
N GLY A 223 -3.26 21.24 -16.51
CA GLY A 223 -2.78 21.60 -17.85
C GLY A 223 -1.25 21.50 -18.02
N GLY A 224 -0.56 20.84 -17.09
CA GLY A 224 0.90 20.65 -17.05
C GLY A 224 1.37 19.33 -17.66
N ALA A 225 2.68 19.07 -17.63
CA ALA A 225 3.26 17.81 -18.11
C ALA A 225 3.03 16.68 -17.10
N VAL A 226 1.79 16.19 -17.01
CA VAL A 226 1.42 15.06 -16.13
C VAL A 226 2.03 13.74 -16.61
N PHE A 227 2.39 13.65 -17.90
CA PHE A 227 2.94 12.43 -18.52
C PHE A 227 4.43 12.57 -18.85
N ASN A 228 5.26 11.76 -18.20
CA ASN A 228 6.67 11.58 -18.55
C ASN A 228 6.98 10.10 -18.77
N ALA A 229 7.75 9.75 -19.79
CA ALA A 229 8.12 8.37 -20.06
C ALA A 229 9.47 8.29 -20.79
N THR A 230 10.33 7.36 -20.35
CA THR A 230 11.60 7.06 -21.05
C THR A 230 11.46 5.98 -22.13
N ASP A 231 10.45 5.10 -22.07
CA ASP A 231 10.20 4.00 -23.04
C ASP A 231 8.76 3.42 -22.90
N TYR A 232 8.27 2.72 -23.95
CA TYR A 232 6.97 2.00 -24.08
C TYR A 232 5.78 2.60 -23.29
N TYR A 233 5.25 3.69 -23.83
CA TYR A 233 4.15 4.45 -23.23
C TYR A 233 2.99 4.58 -24.22
N TYR A 234 1.81 4.13 -23.82
CA TYR A 234 0.56 4.31 -24.57
C TYR A 234 -0.43 5.11 -23.72
N SER A 235 -0.85 6.27 -24.21
CA SER A 235 -1.83 7.13 -23.52
C SER A 235 -3.03 7.48 -24.37
N TYR A 236 -4.20 7.38 -23.76
CA TYR A 236 -5.45 7.95 -24.26
C TYR A 236 -6.02 8.88 -23.20
N SER A 237 -5.93 10.18 -23.44
CA SER A 237 -6.45 11.24 -22.58
C SER A 237 -7.77 11.77 -23.15
N LEU A 238 -8.79 11.90 -22.31
CA LEU A 238 -9.97 12.71 -22.64
C LEU A 238 -9.63 14.15 -22.25
N LYS A 239 -9.38 15.00 -23.24
CA LYS A 239 -9.29 16.45 -23.03
C LYS A 239 -10.71 17.02 -23.10
N ASP A 240 -11.16 17.64 -22.03
CA ASP A 240 -12.32 18.55 -22.07
C ASP A 240 -11.95 19.89 -22.71
#